data_AF-A0A2V8B7S6-F1
#
_entry.id   AF-A0A2V8B7S6-F1
#
_cell.length_a   1.000
_cell.length_b   1.000
_cell.length_c   1.000
_cell.angle_alpha   90.00
_cell.angle_beta   90.00
_cell.angle_gamma   90.00
#
_symmetry.space_group_name_H-M   'P 1'
#
loop_
_entity.id
_entity.type
_entity.pdbx_description
1 polymer ?
#
loop_
_entity_poly.entity_id
_entity_poly.type
_entity_poly.pdbx_seq_one_letter_code
_entity_poly.pdbx_strand_id
1 'polypeptide(L)'
;MSSATSTKSAEDSGLQTWQFFLLAALGCATAVTFLARGQGIVSIILLGILMITTAAVGIAVLRMVRPLVSSEEDRTVMIGHRTRAALEREKHLTLRAIKELEFDRAMGKLAEADFQEMSTRLRMRAAGLLRQLDAGSGYRDQIERDLAARLKGSRYDSGSAGSHNEMQTDTGSARLSAERIAGEREASAERLCANCSTVNDADATFCKSCGVKL
;
A
#
# COMPACT_ATOMS: atom_id res chain seq x y z
N MET A 1 9.84 -1.39 -52.27
CA MET A 1 8.48 -1.66 -52.75
C MET A 1 7.75 -2.32 -51.59
N SER A 2 7.18 -1.58 -50.63
CA SER A 2 5.88 -0.87 -50.69
C SER A 2 4.72 -1.87 -50.84
N SER A 3 3.58 -1.87 -50.15
CA SER A 3 2.98 -1.15 -49.01
C SER A 3 1.57 -1.79 -48.84
N ALA A 4 0.97 -1.67 -47.65
CA ALA A 4 -0.44 -1.88 -47.23
C ALA A 4 -0.49 -2.86 -46.05
N THR A 5 -0.72 -2.48 -44.79
CA THR A 5 -1.63 -1.50 -44.16
C THR A 5 -3.10 -1.76 -44.47
N SER A 6 -3.79 -2.44 -43.54
CA SER A 6 -5.20 -2.21 -43.21
C SER A 6 -5.41 -2.65 -41.76
N THR A 7 -5.18 -1.79 -40.77
CA THR A 7 -6.22 -0.99 -40.08
C THR A 7 -7.53 -1.74 -39.86
N LYS A 8 -7.72 -2.28 -38.64
CA LYS A 8 -9.05 -2.60 -38.13
C LYS A 8 -9.21 -2.01 -36.72
N SER A 9 -9.85 -0.84 -36.70
CA SER A 9 -10.59 -0.21 -35.59
C SER A 9 -9.74 0.16 -34.35
N ALA A 10 -9.20 1.37 -34.16
CA ALA A 10 -9.81 2.70 -34.25
C ALA A 10 -11.22 2.76 -33.63
N GLU A 11 -11.25 3.31 -32.42
CA GLU A 11 -12.36 3.96 -31.73
C GLU A 11 -13.61 3.12 -31.41
N ASP A 12 -13.59 2.55 -30.21
CA ASP A 12 -14.74 2.68 -29.32
C ASP A 12 -14.25 3.08 -27.92
N SER A 13 -13.58 4.24 -27.86
CA SER A 13 -13.47 4.99 -26.61
C SER A 13 -14.82 5.62 -26.31
N GLY A 14 -15.83 4.76 -26.10
CA GLY A 14 -17.12 5.19 -25.59
C GLY A 14 -16.87 5.94 -24.29
N LEU A 15 -17.27 7.22 -24.25
CA LEU A 15 -17.22 8.04 -23.04
C LEU A 15 -17.73 7.20 -21.88
N GLN A 16 -16.86 6.90 -20.92
CA GLN A 16 -17.25 6.14 -19.74
C GLN A 16 -18.42 6.88 -19.10
N THR A 17 -19.42 6.17 -18.60
CA THR A 17 -20.66 6.77 -18.06
C THR A 17 -20.37 7.89 -17.06
N TRP A 18 -19.29 7.75 -16.27
CA TRP A 18 -18.83 8.78 -15.34
C TRP A 18 -18.28 10.05 -16.00
N GLN A 19 -17.59 9.93 -17.13
CA GLN A 19 -17.12 11.09 -17.92
C GLN A 19 -18.29 11.90 -18.47
N PHE A 20 -19.38 11.23 -18.86
CA PHE A 20 -20.61 11.90 -19.30
C PHE A 20 -21.24 12.73 -18.17
N PHE A 21 -21.31 12.18 -16.96
CA PHE A 21 -21.81 12.91 -15.78
C PHE A 21 -20.92 14.10 -15.41
N LEU A 22 -19.60 13.96 -15.52
CA LEU A 22 -18.66 15.06 -15.30
C LEU A 22 -18.84 16.20 -16.31
N LEU A 23 -18.96 15.86 -17.60
CA LEU A 23 -19.16 16.85 -18.65
C LEU A 23 -20.53 17.54 -18.51
N ALA A 24 -21.58 16.80 -18.15
CA ALA A 24 -22.89 17.38 -17.88
C ALA A 24 -22.87 18.32 -16.66
N ALA A 25 -22.18 17.94 -15.57
CA ALA A 25 -22.02 18.78 -14.38
C ALA A 25 -21.22 20.05 -14.69
N LEU A 26 -20.14 19.93 -15.47
CA LEU A 26 -19.34 21.07 -15.94
C LEU A 26 -20.15 22.00 -16.86
N GLY A 27 -20.98 21.44 -17.74
CA GLY A 27 -21.89 22.18 -18.61
C GLY A 27 -22.96 22.93 -17.82
N CYS A 28 -23.57 22.29 -16.82
CA CYS A 28 -24.54 22.95 -15.94
C CYS A 28 -23.88 24.07 -15.11
N ALA A 29 -22.68 23.86 -14.57
CA ALA A 29 -21.97 24.89 -13.82
C ALA A 29 -21.60 26.11 -14.70
N THR A 30 -21.14 25.87 -15.92
CA THR A 30 -20.81 26.94 -16.90
C THR A 30 -22.06 27.68 -17.39
N ALA A 31 -23.18 26.99 -17.62
CA ALA A 31 -24.45 27.62 -17.99
C ALA A 31 -24.98 28.52 -16.85
N VAL A 32 -24.97 28.00 -15.62
CA VAL A 32 -25.43 28.73 -14.44
C VAL A 32 -24.60 30.00 -14.17
N THR A 33 -23.28 29.93 -14.35
CA THR A 33 -22.40 31.12 -14.24
C THR A 33 -22.58 32.11 -15.39
N PHE A 34 -22.87 31.63 -16.60
CA PHE A 34 -23.15 32.49 -17.75
C PHE A 34 -24.50 33.22 -17.61
N LEU A 35 -25.55 32.54 -17.13
CA LEU A 35 -26.86 33.15 -16.86
C LEU A 35 -26.82 34.11 -15.66
N ALA A 36 -25.87 33.93 -14.74
CA ALA A 36 -25.64 34.84 -13.62
C ALA A 36 -24.85 36.10 -14.01
N ARG A 37 -24.42 36.28 -15.27
CA ARG A 37 -23.79 37.53 -15.73
C ARG A 37 -24.76 38.70 -15.57
N GLY A 38 -24.51 39.54 -14.57
CA GLY A 38 -25.32 40.72 -14.24
C GLY A 38 -25.96 40.68 -12.84
N GLN A 39 -25.88 39.54 -12.15
CA GLN A 39 -26.30 39.40 -10.75
C GLN A 39 -25.12 39.79 -9.83
N GLY A 40 -25.39 40.51 -8.74
CA GLY A 40 -24.36 41.02 -7.82
C GLY A 40 -23.49 39.92 -7.22
N ILE A 41 -22.30 40.28 -6.73
CA ILE A 41 -21.28 39.38 -6.17
C ILE A 41 -21.87 38.39 -5.16
N VAL A 42 -22.89 38.81 -4.39
CA VAL A 42 -23.61 37.99 -3.42
C VAL A 42 -24.27 36.76 -4.06
N SER A 43 -24.90 36.92 -5.23
CA SER A 43 -25.57 35.81 -5.93
C SER A 43 -24.58 34.76 -6.40
N ILE A 44 -23.38 35.17 -6.84
CA ILE A 44 -22.32 34.25 -7.28
C ILE A 44 -21.80 33.43 -6.09
N ILE A 45 -21.60 34.07 -4.94
CA ILE A 45 -21.16 33.39 -3.71
C ILE A 45 -22.21 32.39 -3.25
N LEU A 46 -23.48 32.78 -3.21
CA LEU A 46 -24.57 31.93 -2.73
C LEU A 46 -24.75 30.69 -3.62
N LEU A 47 -24.61 30.86 -4.94
CA LEU A 47 -24.68 29.77 -5.92
C LEU A 47 -23.48 28.81 -5.84
N GLY A 48 -22.28 29.34 -5.56
CA GLY A 48 -21.09 28.54 -5.31
C GLY A 48 -21.23 27.67 -4.06
N ILE A 49 -21.75 28.24 -2.96
CA ILE A 49 -22.05 27.49 -1.74
C ILE A 49 -23.08 26.40 -2.03
N LEU A 50 -24.13 26.72 -2.78
CA LEU A 50 -25.18 25.76 -3.13
C LEU A 50 -24.58 24.57 -3.91
N MET A 51 -23.75 24.82 -4.92
CA MET A 51 -23.04 23.78 -5.68
C MET A 51 -22.16 22.90 -4.79
N ILE A 52 -21.38 23.51 -3.88
CA ILE A 52 -20.51 22.77 -2.94
C ILE A 52 -21.34 21.87 -2.03
N THR A 53 -22.46 22.38 -1.49
CA THR A 53 -23.33 21.58 -0.61
C THR A 53 -23.96 20.42 -1.36
N THR A 54 -24.47 20.61 -2.57
CA THR A 54 -25.01 19.51 -3.39
C THR A 54 -23.95 18.47 -3.75
N ALA A 55 -22.71 18.89 -4.06
CA ALA A 55 -21.61 17.97 -4.35
C ALA A 55 -21.21 17.16 -3.11
N ALA A 56 -21.12 17.81 -1.93
CA ALA A 56 -20.81 17.15 -0.67
C ALA A 56 -21.88 16.10 -0.31
N VAL A 57 -23.17 16.43 -0.49
CA VAL A 57 -24.27 15.49 -0.28
C VAL A 57 -24.20 14.33 -1.28
N GLY A 58 -23.92 14.59 -2.55
CA GLY A 58 -23.73 13.54 -3.56
C GLY A 58 -22.59 12.58 -3.21
N ILE A 59 -21.44 13.11 -2.76
CA ILE A 59 -20.30 12.32 -2.29
C ILE A 59 -20.67 11.50 -1.03
N ALA A 60 -21.42 12.07 -0.10
CA ALA A 60 -21.87 11.38 1.11
C ALA A 60 -22.82 10.22 0.78
N VAL A 61 -23.76 10.41 -0.14
CA VAL A 61 -24.69 9.36 -0.61
C VAL A 61 -23.92 8.27 -1.33
N LEU A 62 -22.99 8.62 -2.23
CA LEU A 62 -22.14 7.64 -2.89
C LEU A 62 -21.30 6.85 -1.88
N ARG A 63 -20.73 7.51 -0.87
CA ARG A 63 -20.01 6.86 0.23
C ARG A 63 -20.90 5.92 1.04
N MET A 64 -22.19 6.22 1.21
CA MET A 64 -23.13 5.33 1.90
C MET A 64 -23.61 4.16 1.04
N VAL A 65 -23.79 4.35 -0.28
CA VAL A 65 -24.29 3.30 -1.18
C VAL A 65 -23.17 2.35 -1.61
N ARG A 66 -21.94 2.85 -1.73
CA ARG A 66 -20.77 2.05 -2.11
C ARG A 66 -20.62 0.77 -1.27
N PRO A 67 -20.68 0.77 0.07
CA PRO A 67 -20.54 -0.45 0.87
C PRO A 67 -21.65 -1.49 0.66
N LEU A 68 -22.84 -1.10 0.19
CA LEU A 68 -23.90 -2.07 -0.13
C LEU A 68 -23.68 -2.74 -1.50
N VAL A 69 -22.96 -2.09 -2.41
CA VAL A 69 -22.68 -2.59 -3.77
C VAL A 69 -21.30 -3.26 -3.86
N SER A 70 -20.31 -2.74 -3.14
CA SER A 70 -18.98 -3.33 -3.02
C SER A 70 -18.88 -4.05 -1.68
N SER A 71 -19.49 -5.24 -1.58
CA SER A 71 -19.46 -6.04 -0.36
C SER A 71 -18.06 -6.58 0.00
N GLU A 72 -17.00 -6.29 -0.79
CA GLU A 72 -15.67 -6.91 -0.63
C GLU A 72 -14.51 -5.92 -0.44
N GLU A 73 -14.61 -4.62 -0.75
CA GLU A 73 -13.39 -3.83 -1.05
C GLU A 73 -13.08 -2.60 -0.19
N ASP A 74 -13.80 -2.36 0.91
CA ASP A 74 -13.42 -1.30 1.86
C ASP A 74 -13.22 -1.84 3.27
N ARG A 75 -12.20 -2.70 3.40
CA ARG A 75 -11.51 -2.90 4.66
C ARG A 75 -10.16 -2.21 4.58
N THR A 76 -10.19 -0.90 4.72
CA THR A 76 -9.09 -0.14 5.38
C THR A 76 -8.96 -0.60 6.84
N VAL A 77 -8.67 -1.88 7.06
CA VAL A 77 -8.28 -2.43 8.36
C VAL A 77 -6.75 -2.36 8.40
N MET A 78 -6.26 -1.15 8.63
CA MET A 78 -4.96 -0.96 9.28
C MET A 78 -5.07 -1.52 10.71
N ILE A 79 -5.00 -2.85 10.87
CA ILE A 79 -4.83 -3.46 12.19
C ILE A 79 -3.80 -4.59 12.07
N GLY A 80 -2.68 -4.37 12.77
CA GLY A 80 -1.43 -5.11 12.61
C GLY A 80 -1.46 -6.55 13.11
N HIS A 81 -0.26 -7.14 13.12
CA HIS A 81 0.06 -8.51 13.50
C HIS A 81 -0.74 -9.10 14.70
N ARG A 82 -1.24 -8.27 15.64
CA ARG A 82 -2.09 -8.69 16.77
C ARG A 82 -3.46 -9.24 16.37
N THR A 83 -4.16 -8.66 15.40
CA THR A 83 -5.45 -9.21 14.93
C THR A 83 -5.22 -10.50 14.16
N ARG A 84 -4.20 -10.53 13.29
CA ARG A 84 -3.82 -11.76 12.58
C ARG A 84 -3.46 -12.89 13.53
N ALA A 85 -2.68 -12.62 14.58
CA ALA A 85 -2.34 -13.61 15.59
C ALA A 85 -3.57 -14.12 16.36
N ALA A 86 -4.59 -13.27 16.58
CA ALA A 86 -5.86 -13.71 17.17
C ALA A 86 -6.63 -14.64 16.20
N LEU A 87 -6.73 -14.27 14.91
CA LEU A 87 -7.35 -15.10 13.87
C LEU A 87 -6.63 -16.45 13.70
N GLU A 88 -5.30 -16.47 13.73
CA GLU A 88 -4.50 -17.69 13.65
C GLU A 88 -4.78 -18.62 14.85
N ARG A 89 -4.90 -18.07 16.06
CA ARG A 89 -5.28 -18.86 17.24
C ARG A 89 -6.68 -19.46 17.10
N GLU A 90 -7.66 -18.65 16.70
CA GLU A 90 -9.03 -19.14 16.50
C GLU A 90 -9.12 -20.22 15.41
N LYS A 91 -8.36 -20.07 14.32
CA LYS A 91 -8.22 -21.10 13.29
C LYS A 91 -7.67 -22.39 13.91
N HIS A 92 -6.56 -22.31 14.64
CA HIS A 92 -5.95 -23.50 15.26
C HIS A 92 -6.91 -24.21 16.22
N LEU A 93 -7.66 -23.46 17.04
CA LEU A 93 -8.66 -24.03 17.94
C LEU A 93 -9.80 -24.71 17.17
N THR A 94 -10.31 -24.07 16.12
CA THR A 94 -11.39 -24.63 15.29
C THR A 94 -10.97 -25.91 14.58
N LEU A 95 -9.74 -25.95 14.03
CA LEU A 95 -9.21 -27.14 13.38
C LEU A 95 -8.94 -28.29 14.36
N ARG A 96 -8.47 -27.97 15.58
CA ARG A 96 -8.34 -28.97 16.65
C ARG A 96 -9.71 -29.55 17.03
N ALA A 97 -10.73 -28.70 17.19
CA ALA A 97 -12.08 -29.16 17.52
C ALA A 97 -12.64 -30.10 16.44
N ILE A 98 -12.40 -29.82 15.15
CA ILE A 98 -12.78 -30.75 14.06
C ILE A 98 -12.07 -32.11 14.21
N LYS A 99 -10.79 -32.10 14.57
CA LYS A 99 -10.00 -33.32 14.75
C LYS A 99 -10.44 -34.14 15.95
N GLU A 100 -10.76 -33.49 17.06
CA GLU A 100 -11.33 -34.14 18.24
C GLU A 100 -12.70 -34.76 17.91
N LEU A 101 -13.54 -34.06 17.15
CA LEU A 101 -14.84 -34.56 16.71
C LEU A 101 -14.73 -35.77 15.75
N GLU A 102 -13.72 -35.76 14.86
CA GLU A 102 -13.37 -36.92 14.01
C GLU A 102 -12.90 -38.12 14.84
N PHE A 103 -12.16 -37.86 15.92
CA PHE A 103 -11.68 -38.89 16.84
C PHE A 103 -12.81 -39.47 17.69
N ASP A 104 -13.71 -38.63 18.21
CA ASP A 104 -14.89 -39.09 18.97
C ASP A 104 -15.80 -39.98 18.14
N ARG A 105 -15.98 -39.66 16.85
CA ARG A 105 -16.64 -40.55 15.89
C ARG A 105 -15.89 -41.86 15.72
N ALA A 106 -14.57 -41.82 15.50
CA ALA A 106 -13.77 -43.02 15.31
C ALA A 106 -13.77 -43.94 16.55
N MET A 107 -13.93 -43.35 17.74
CA MET A 107 -14.11 -44.10 18.99
C MET A 107 -15.54 -44.57 19.24
N GLY A 108 -16.48 -44.31 18.33
CA GLY A 108 -17.88 -44.70 18.46
C GLY A 108 -18.63 -43.95 19.55
N LYS A 109 -18.09 -42.84 20.08
CA LYS A 109 -18.74 -42.00 21.09
C LYS A 109 -19.82 -41.09 20.51
N LEU A 110 -19.86 -40.96 19.19
CA LEU A 110 -20.72 -40.02 18.49
C LEU A 110 -21.39 -40.70 17.28
N ALA A 111 -22.67 -40.45 17.09
CA ALA A 111 -23.42 -40.95 15.94
C ALA A 111 -23.02 -40.21 14.66
N GLU A 112 -23.11 -40.88 13.50
CA GLU A 112 -22.73 -40.30 12.21
C GLU A 112 -23.58 -39.06 11.87
N ALA A 113 -24.88 -39.08 12.20
CA ALA A 113 -25.77 -37.94 11.96
C ALA A 113 -25.30 -36.68 12.72
N ASP A 114 -25.00 -36.81 14.02
CA ASP A 114 -24.52 -35.70 14.86
C ASP A 114 -23.14 -35.21 14.41
N PHE A 115 -22.28 -36.13 13.98
CA PHE A 115 -20.97 -35.79 13.41
C PHE A 115 -21.11 -34.92 12.15
N GLN A 116 -21.99 -35.28 11.22
CA GLN A 116 -22.16 -34.53 9.98
C GLN A 116 -22.68 -33.12 10.22
N GLU A 117 -23.64 -32.96 11.14
CA GLU A 117 -24.18 -31.64 11.51
C GLU A 117 -23.09 -30.75 12.13
N MET A 118 -22.44 -31.22 13.19
CA MET A 118 -21.43 -30.43 13.91
C MET A 118 -20.18 -30.16 13.07
N SER A 119 -19.71 -31.15 12.32
CA SER A 119 -18.53 -31.00 11.48
C SER A 119 -18.77 -30.03 10.31
N THR A 120 -19.97 -30.00 9.74
CA THR A 120 -20.33 -29.02 8.70
C THR A 120 -20.28 -27.59 9.25
N ARG A 121 -20.86 -27.35 10.44
CA ARG A 121 -20.85 -26.02 11.06
C ARG A 121 -19.43 -25.54 11.38
N LEU A 122 -18.58 -26.43 11.90
CA LEU A 122 -17.18 -26.13 12.21
C LEU A 122 -16.35 -25.89 10.93
N ARG A 123 -16.57 -26.68 9.87
CA ARG A 123 -15.89 -26.48 8.57
C ARG A 123 -16.26 -25.15 7.93
N MET A 124 -17.53 -24.74 8.01
CA MET A 124 -17.96 -23.41 7.56
C MET A 124 -17.25 -22.29 8.33
N ARG A 125 -17.14 -22.42 9.66
CA ARG A 125 -16.40 -21.46 10.49
C ARG A 125 -14.90 -21.43 10.14
N ALA A 126 -14.28 -22.59 9.98
CA ALA A 126 -12.86 -22.70 9.62
C ALA A 126 -12.59 -22.08 8.23
N ALA A 127 -13.45 -22.32 7.24
CA ALA A 127 -13.36 -21.72 5.92
C ALA A 127 -13.46 -20.18 5.98
N GLY A 128 -14.34 -19.64 6.82
CA GLY A 128 -14.44 -18.19 7.06
C GLY A 128 -13.16 -17.59 7.64
N LEU A 129 -12.57 -18.24 8.65
CA LEU A 129 -11.31 -17.79 9.27
C LEU A 129 -10.12 -17.84 8.30
N LEU A 130 -10.05 -18.87 7.45
CA LEU A 130 -9.02 -19.00 6.42
C LEU A 130 -9.12 -17.87 5.39
N ARG A 131 -10.32 -17.61 4.86
CA ARG A 131 -10.53 -16.50 3.91
C ARG A 131 -10.14 -15.14 4.50
N GLN A 132 -10.42 -14.92 5.78
CA GLN A 132 -10.02 -13.67 6.46
C GLN A 132 -8.51 -13.54 6.62
N LEU A 133 -7.79 -14.65 6.84
CA LEU A 133 -6.33 -14.66 6.88
C LEU A 133 -5.70 -14.46 5.50
N ASP A 134 -6.30 -15.05 4.45
CA ASP A 134 -5.84 -14.93 3.06
C ASP A 134 -6.07 -13.51 2.51
N ALA A 135 -7.21 -12.89 2.85
CA ALA A 135 -7.47 -11.49 2.52
C ALA A 135 -6.43 -10.54 3.15
N GLY A 136 -5.89 -10.90 4.32
CA GLY A 136 -4.83 -10.16 4.98
C GLY A 136 -3.42 -10.44 4.43
N SER A 137 -3.18 -11.57 3.74
CA SER A 137 -1.87 -11.93 3.19
C SER A 137 -1.58 -11.30 1.83
N GLY A 138 -2.61 -10.90 1.06
CA GLY A 138 -2.44 -10.29 -0.26
C GLY A 138 -1.54 -9.04 -0.26
N TYR A 139 -1.52 -8.28 0.84
CA TYR A 139 -0.61 -7.14 1.02
C TYR A 139 0.84 -7.56 1.13
N ARG A 140 1.14 -8.67 1.81
CA ARG A 140 2.52 -9.16 1.94
C ARG A 140 3.07 -9.59 0.58
N ASP A 141 2.28 -10.30 -0.21
CA ASP A 141 2.67 -10.72 -1.56
C ASP A 141 2.82 -9.54 -2.52
N GLN A 142 2.06 -8.46 -2.32
CA GLN A 142 2.25 -7.20 -3.05
C GLN A 142 3.54 -6.49 -2.59
N ILE A 143 3.79 -6.40 -1.29
CA ILE A 143 5.01 -5.80 -0.72
C ILE A 143 6.26 -6.55 -1.19
N GLU A 144 6.25 -7.88 -1.18
CA GLU A 144 7.37 -8.69 -1.66
C GLU A 144 7.62 -8.51 -3.16
N ARG A 145 6.56 -8.36 -3.97
CA ARG A 145 6.68 -8.01 -5.40
C ARG A 145 7.24 -6.62 -5.62
N ASP A 146 6.80 -5.64 -4.84
CA ASP A 146 7.26 -4.25 -4.94
C ASP A 146 8.73 -4.11 -4.51
N LEU A 147 9.12 -4.80 -3.43
CA LEU A 147 10.52 -4.96 -3.00
C LEU A 147 11.36 -5.63 -4.08
N ALA A 148 10.89 -6.74 -4.67
CA ALA A 148 11.61 -7.43 -5.73
C ALA A 148 11.80 -6.55 -6.98
N ALA A 149 10.82 -5.71 -7.33
CA ALA A 149 10.93 -4.74 -8.42
C ALA A 149 11.98 -3.67 -8.11
N ARG A 150 11.99 -3.12 -6.89
CA ARG A 150 12.97 -2.11 -6.43
C ARG A 150 14.39 -2.68 -6.33
N LEU A 151 14.56 -3.90 -5.84
CA LEU A 151 15.87 -4.58 -5.79
C LEU A 151 16.43 -4.91 -7.18
N LYS A 152 15.58 -5.16 -8.18
CA LYS A 152 16.00 -5.33 -9.58
C LYS A 152 16.38 -3.99 -10.22
N GLY A 153 15.65 -2.91 -9.92
CA GLY A 153 15.98 -1.56 -10.38
C GLY A 153 17.24 -0.98 -9.75
N SER A 154 17.45 -1.19 -8.45
CA SER A 154 18.61 -0.67 -7.70
C SER A 154 19.94 -1.36 -8.10
N ARG A 155 19.87 -2.61 -8.60
CA ARG A 155 21.03 -3.30 -9.19
C ARG A 155 21.46 -2.74 -10.56
N TYR A 156 20.63 -1.93 -11.21
CA TYR A 156 20.96 -1.30 -12.49
C TYR A 156 21.67 0.05 -12.29
N ASP A 157 21.44 0.73 -11.16
CA ASP A 157 21.99 2.07 -10.87
C ASP A 157 23.40 2.02 -10.23
N SER A 158 23.77 0.89 -9.64
CA SER A 158 25.08 0.69 -9.00
C SER A 158 26.16 0.10 -9.93
N GLY A 159 25.84 -0.12 -11.21
CA GLY A 159 26.74 -0.73 -12.20
C GLY A 159 27.26 0.19 -13.31
N SER A 160 26.91 1.48 -13.32
CA SER A 160 27.31 2.42 -14.40
C SER A 160 27.83 3.75 -13.85
N ALA A 161 28.81 3.70 -12.96
CA ALA A 161 29.65 4.85 -12.63
C ALA A 161 31.10 4.37 -12.43
N GLY A 162 31.69 3.86 -13.50
CA GLY A 162 33.07 3.38 -13.49
C GLY A 162 33.60 3.18 -14.89
N SER A 163 33.82 4.28 -15.64
CA SER A 163 34.98 4.39 -16.53
C SER A 163 35.09 5.80 -17.12
N HIS A 164 36.33 6.28 -17.18
CA HIS A 164 36.86 7.47 -17.85
C HIS A 164 36.67 8.82 -17.13
N ASN A 165 37.71 9.25 -16.41
CA ASN A 165 38.68 10.15 -17.04
C ASN A 165 39.95 10.26 -16.18
N GLU A 166 41.08 9.91 -16.79
CA GLU A 166 42.41 10.13 -16.24
C GLU A 166 43.06 11.29 -17.02
N MET A 167 43.75 12.14 -16.27
CA MET A 167 44.85 13.02 -16.71
C MET A 167 44.52 14.31 -17.47
N GLN A 168 44.40 15.43 -16.75
CA GLN A 168 45.35 16.54 -16.96
C GLN A 168 45.37 17.49 -15.75
N THR A 169 46.57 17.62 -15.19
CA THR A 169 46.97 18.54 -14.12
C THR A 169 47.04 19.97 -14.62
N ASP A 170 46.41 20.91 -13.93
CA ASP A 170 46.94 22.27 -13.84
C ASP A 170 46.87 22.80 -12.41
N THR A 171 47.92 23.50 -12.06
CA THR A 171 48.44 23.72 -10.72
C THR A 171 48.17 25.17 -10.37
N GLY A 172 47.32 25.47 -9.40
CA GLY A 172 47.19 26.87 -8.94
C GLY A 172 45.90 27.28 -8.28
N SER A 173 45.48 26.62 -7.19
CA SER A 173 44.49 27.23 -6.27
C SER A 173 44.57 26.62 -4.85
N ALA A 174 45.80 26.32 -4.41
CA ALA A 174 46.08 25.58 -3.18
C ALA A 174 46.13 26.44 -1.91
N ARG A 175 45.35 27.52 -1.77
CA ARG A 175 45.39 28.34 -0.54
C ARG A 175 44.06 28.73 0.10
N LEU A 176 42.91 28.35 -0.46
CA LEU A 176 41.60 28.68 0.14
C LEU A 176 40.75 27.46 0.53
N SER A 177 41.25 26.25 0.29
CA SER A 177 40.55 24.98 0.58
C SER A 177 41.18 24.16 1.71
N ALA A 178 42.30 24.60 2.29
CA ALA A 178 42.98 23.89 3.38
C ALA A 178 42.26 24.04 4.74
N GLU A 179 41.58 25.17 5.00
CA GLU A 179 40.96 25.41 6.32
C GLU A 179 39.58 24.75 6.49
N ARG A 180 38.95 24.29 5.40
CA ARG A 180 37.62 23.64 5.46
C ARG A 180 37.68 22.12 5.42
N ILE A 181 38.83 21.52 5.07
CA ILE A 181 39.00 20.06 4.96
C ILE A 181 39.58 19.43 6.24
N ALA A 182 39.98 20.26 7.23
CA ALA A 182 40.42 19.76 8.54
C ALA A 182 39.27 19.40 9.49
N GLY A 183 38.03 19.85 9.24
CA GLY A 183 36.88 19.60 10.14
C GLY A 183 36.07 18.34 9.84
N GLU A 184 36.19 17.76 8.64
CA GLU A 184 35.32 16.66 8.18
C GLU A 184 36.04 15.30 8.05
N ARG A 185 37.34 15.23 8.33
CA ARG A 185 38.13 13.97 8.23
C ARG A 185 38.49 13.31 9.57
N GLU A 186 37.96 13.82 10.69
CA GLU A 186 38.17 13.22 12.01
C GLU A 186 36.97 12.42 12.56
N ALA A 187 35.89 12.21 11.78
CA ALA A 187 34.65 11.64 12.28
C ALA A 187 34.15 10.38 11.55
N SER A 188 35.04 9.46 11.14
CA SER A 188 34.62 8.16 10.59
C SER A 188 35.45 6.99 11.11
N ALA A 189 35.65 6.92 12.43
CA ALA A 189 36.17 5.72 13.08
C ALA A 189 35.00 4.89 13.61
N GLU A 190 34.74 3.75 12.99
CA GLU A 190 33.80 2.74 13.50
C GLU A 190 34.22 2.29 14.91
N ARG A 191 33.26 2.14 15.84
CA ARG A 191 33.53 1.80 17.26
C ARG A 191 33.06 0.39 17.61
N LEU A 192 33.91 -0.37 18.29
CA LEU A 192 33.60 -1.71 18.80
C LEU A 192 32.82 -1.64 20.12
N CYS A 193 31.75 -2.41 20.25
CA CYS A 193 31.01 -2.54 21.50
C CYS A 193 31.81 -3.34 22.54
N ALA A 194 32.01 -2.79 23.74
CA ALA A 194 32.72 -3.48 24.83
C ALA A 194 32.00 -4.74 25.35
N ASN A 195 30.69 -4.86 25.14
CA ASN A 195 29.89 -5.99 25.64
C ASN A 195 29.78 -7.15 24.65
N CYS A 196 29.65 -6.86 23.35
CA CYS A 196 29.34 -7.87 22.34
C CYS A 196 30.21 -7.78 21.07
N SER A 197 31.28 -6.97 21.11
CA SER A 197 32.26 -6.76 20.04
C SER A 197 31.70 -6.40 18.66
N THR A 198 30.43 -6.04 18.57
CA THR A 198 29.81 -5.57 17.32
C THR A 198 30.40 -4.22 16.94
N VAL A 199 30.75 -4.05 15.66
CA VAL A 199 31.20 -2.78 15.07
C VAL A 199 29.99 -1.87 14.84
N ASN A 200 30.02 -0.66 15.38
CA ASN A 200 28.95 0.33 15.29
C ASN A 200 29.44 1.58 14.57
N ASP A 201 28.49 2.27 13.96
CA ASP A 201 28.69 3.52 13.24
C ASP A 201 29.21 4.61 14.20
N ALA A 202 29.96 5.60 13.68
CA ALA A 202 30.68 6.56 14.51
C ALA A 202 29.76 7.46 15.36
N ASP A 203 28.51 7.64 14.93
CA ASP A 203 27.45 8.40 15.61
C ASP A 203 26.52 7.53 16.47
N ALA A 204 26.76 6.21 16.56
CA ALA A 204 25.92 5.31 17.34
C ALA A 204 26.03 5.60 18.84
N THR A 205 24.91 5.96 19.48
CA THR A 205 24.82 6.13 20.95
C THR A 205 24.55 4.81 21.67
N PHE A 206 24.02 3.81 20.97
CA PHE A 206 23.71 2.48 21.48
C PHE A 206 24.18 1.41 20.49
N CYS A 207 24.55 0.23 21.00
CA CYS A 207 24.97 -0.87 20.15
C CYS A 207 23.81 -1.42 19.32
N LYS A 208 23.99 -1.54 18.01
CA LYS A 208 22.96 -2.06 17.09
C LYS A 208 22.61 -3.53 17.29
N SER A 209 23.46 -4.28 18.00
CA SER A 209 23.26 -5.72 18.26
C SER A 209 22.68 -5.99 19.65
N CYS A 210 23.27 -5.42 20.71
CA CYS A 210 22.89 -5.74 22.10
C CYS A 210 22.19 -4.61 22.86
N GLY A 211 22.07 -3.41 22.27
CA GLY A 211 21.36 -2.27 22.88
C GLY A 211 22.06 -1.58 24.06
N VAL A 212 23.28 -2.01 24.44
CA VAL A 212 24.06 -1.33 25.49
C VAL A 212 24.56 0.02 24.98
N LYS A 213 24.69 1.00 25.88
CA LYS A 213 25.26 2.33 25.54
C LYS A 213 26.73 2.18 25.18
N LEU A 214 27.15 2.83 24.08
CA LEU A 214 28.51 2.80 23.53
C LEU A 214 29.41 3.90 24.12
#